data_AF-A0A830BMA1-F1
#
_entry.id   AF-A0A830BMA1-F1
#
_cell.length_a   1.000
_cell.length_b   1.000
_cell.length_c   1.000
_cell.angle_alpha   90.00
_cell.angle_beta   90.00
_cell.angle_gamma   90.00
#
_symmetry.space_group_name_H-M   'P 1'
#
loop_
_entity.id
_entity.type
_entity.pdbx_description
1 polymer ?
#
loop_
_entity_poly.entity_id
_entity_poly.type
_entity_poly.pdbx_seq_one_letter_code
_entity_poly.pdbx_strand_id
1 'polypeptide(L)'
;MRNNSEIINAANGEFWIPELVIHRIQSFLSGKEAIQTSILSKSWYNAWLTRPNLDFNQYDYRRHCGVKRFLEFAKKTIQRYGESNLIIESFRLSMDRRERDDCMLGDELIARALKLGATELYVSICLNLGARHFLTTNAWELRNLRLLQLEYSNIDPLFADGSSCEFPCLKVLTLRRCLSEKGIIRISSPSLECVSFARIAISRATLDVPNIRKFTFLGRKTLPSLDFESIAPMDWVSDLSIVFGEFTLRHHGSSSWKSF
;
A
#
# COMPACT_ATOMS: atom_id res chain seq x y z
N MET A 1 29.90 -26.10 -16.99
CA MET A 1 29.08 -26.21 -18.21
C MET A 1 27.66 -26.56 -17.79
N ARG A 2 26.75 -25.58 -17.73
CA ARG A 2 25.33 -25.80 -17.42
C ARG A 2 24.56 -25.59 -18.72
N ASN A 3 23.74 -26.58 -19.06
CA ASN A 3 22.99 -26.69 -20.31
C ASN A 3 22.07 -25.48 -20.53
N ASN A 4 22.34 -24.72 -21.59
CA ASN A 4 21.45 -23.70 -22.15
C ASN A 4 20.45 -24.30 -23.16
N SER A 5 19.94 -25.53 -22.90
CA SER A 5 19.19 -26.30 -23.91
C SER A 5 17.67 -26.22 -23.80
N GLU A 6 17.10 -25.29 -23.02
CA GLU A 6 15.62 -25.17 -22.89
C GLU A 6 15.01 -23.96 -23.60
N ILE A 7 15.74 -23.28 -24.50
CA ILE A 7 15.19 -22.11 -25.20
C ILE A 7 14.53 -22.44 -26.56
N ILE A 8 14.62 -23.66 -27.09
CA ILE A 8 14.05 -23.92 -28.42
C ILE A 8 13.34 -25.28 -28.50
N ASN A 9 12.05 -25.27 -28.17
CA ASN A 9 11.10 -26.25 -28.70
C ASN A 9 9.99 -25.50 -29.46
N ALA A 10 10.34 -25.09 -30.68
CA ALA A 10 9.44 -24.43 -31.64
C ALA A 10 8.52 -25.44 -32.34
N ALA A 11 7.78 -26.24 -31.57
CA ALA A 11 6.87 -27.23 -32.14
C ALA A 11 5.44 -26.69 -32.37
N ASN A 12 5.04 -25.57 -31.75
CA ASN A 12 3.63 -25.13 -31.76
C ASN A 12 3.40 -23.66 -32.17
N GLY A 13 4.42 -22.90 -32.61
CA GLY A 13 4.25 -21.48 -32.95
C GLY A 13 3.89 -20.54 -31.79
N GLU A 14 3.74 -21.07 -30.57
CA GLU A 14 3.61 -20.26 -29.35
C GLU A 14 5.01 -19.88 -28.85
N PHE A 15 5.29 -18.58 -28.80
CA PHE A 15 6.45 -18.06 -28.06
C PHE A 15 6.30 -18.43 -26.59
N TRP A 16 7.12 -19.36 -26.11
CA TRP A 16 7.13 -19.77 -24.71
C TRP A 16 7.81 -18.69 -23.86
N ILE A 17 7.00 -17.89 -23.17
CA ILE A 17 7.48 -16.86 -22.23
C ILE A 17 7.47 -17.48 -20.83
N PRO A 18 8.61 -17.49 -20.11
CA PRO A 18 8.64 -18.01 -18.74
C PRO A 18 7.66 -17.27 -17.82
N GLU A 19 7.03 -18.00 -16.90
CA GLU A 19 6.02 -17.46 -15.99
C GLU A 19 6.52 -16.23 -15.21
N LEU A 20 7.77 -16.27 -14.73
CA LEU A 20 8.40 -15.14 -14.04
C LEU A 20 8.48 -13.86 -14.89
N VAL A 21 8.66 -14.00 -16.21
CA VAL A 21 8.67 -12.86 -17.13
C VAL A 21 7.24 -12.32 -17.30
N ILE A 22 6.26 -13.21 -17.40
CA ILE A 22 4.84 -12.81 -17.47
C ILE A 22 4.42 -12.09 -16.18
N HIS A 23 4.77 -12.62 -15.00
CA HIS A 23 4.51 -11.97 -13.72
C HIS A 23 5.14 -10.59 -13.65
N ARG A 24 6.38 -10.44 -14.12
CA ARG A 24 7.05 -9.14 -14.18
C ARG A 24 6.36 -8.17 -15.14
N ILE A 25 5.85 -8.63 -16.28
CA ILE A 25 5.07 -7.75 -17.17
C ILE A 25 3.75 -7.37 -16.50
N GLN A 26 3.04 -8.35 -15.94
CA GLN A 26 1.78 -8.15 -15.25
C GLN A 26 1.93 -7.26 -14.02
N SER A 27 3.06 -7.22 -13.33
CA SER A 27 3.26 -6.35 -12.15
C SER A 27 3.24 -4.86 -12.51
N PHE A 28 3.47 -4.49 -13.76
CA PHE A 28 3.30 -3.11 -14.27
C PHE A 28 1.86 -2.77 -14.64
N LEU A 29 0.94 -3.74 -14.62
CA LEU A 29 -0.45 -3.60 -15.02
C LEU A 29 -1.37 -3.53 -13.79
N SER A 30 -2.50 -2.82 -13.91
CA SER A 30 -3.59 -2.94 -12.94
C SER A 30 -4.15 -4.37 -12.90
N GLY A 31 -4.87 -4.74 -11.84
CA GLY A 31 -5.57 -6.03 -11.77
C GLY A 31 -6.44 -6.31 -13.00
N LYS A 32 -7.14 -5.29 -13.49
CA LYS A 32 -8.00 -5.36 -14.68
C LYS A 32 -7.21 -5.58 -15.98
N GLU A 33 -6.12 -4.86 -16.18
CA GLU A 33 -5.29 -5.02 -17.39
C GLU A 33 -4.56 -6.37 -17.37
N ALA A 34 -4.04 -6.78 -16.21
CA ALA A 34 -3.36 -8.05 -16.05
C ALA A 34 -4.30 -9.24 -16.36
N ILE A 35 -5.55 -9.24 -15.89
CA ILE A 35 -6.51 -10.30 -16.28
C ILE A 35 -6.84 -10.26 -17.77
N GLN A 36 -6.85 -9.09 -18.42
CA GLN A 36 -7.07 -9.03 -19.88
C GLN A 36 -5.95 -9.70 -20.66
N THR A 37 -4.71 -9.70 -20.16
CA THR A 37 -3.61 -10.44 -20.78
C THR A 37 -3.79 -11.97 -20.74
N SER A 38 -4.67 -12.48 -19.88
CA SER A 38 -4.90 -13.92 -19.74
C SER A 38 -5.46 -14.58 -21.02
N ILE A 39 -6.04 -13.80 -21.94
CA ILE A 39 -6.56 -14.30 -23.22
C ILE A 39 -5.47 -14.56 -24.26
N LEU A 40 -4.24 -14.07 -24.02
CA LEU A 40 -3.14 -14.16 -24.99
C LEU A 40 -2.67 -15.60 -25.21
N SER A 41 -2.61 -16.41 -24.14
CA SER A 41 -2.36 -17.85 -24.22
C SER A 41 -2.65 -18.54 -22.88
N LYS A 42 -2.60 -19.87 -22.85
CA LYS A 42 -2.72 -20.67 -21.62
C LYS A 42 -1.65 -20.30 -20.58
N SER A 43 -0.44 -19.97 -21.02
CA SER A 43 0.66 -19.57 -20.13
C SER A 43 0.35 -18.25 -19.41
N TRP A 44 -0.19 -17.25 -20.13
CA TRP A 44 -0.60 -15.98 -19.54
C TRP A 44 -1.79 -16.12 -18.58
N TYR A 45 -2.73 -17.02 -18.89
CA TYR A 45 -3.82 -17.37 -17.99
C TYR A 45 -3.31 -18.00 -16.69
N ASN A 46 -2.40 -18.98 -16.79
CA ASN A 46 -1.81 -19.62 -15.61
C ASN A 46 -1.00 -18.63 -14.76
N ALA A 47 -0.20 -17.78 -15.40
CA ALA A 47 0.57 -16.74 -14.72
C ALA A 47 -0.34 -15.73 -13.98
N TRP A 48 -1.49 -15.37 -14.55
CA TRP A 48 -2.48 -14.54 -13.87
C TRP A 48 -3.00 -15.20 -12.58
N LEU A 49 -3.23 -16.51 -12.59
CA LEU A 49 -3.70 -17.23 -11.41
C LEU A 49 -2.68 -17.21 -10.27
N THR A 50 -1.38 -17.18 -10.56
CA THR A 50 -0.28 -17.24 -9.57
C THR A 50 0.40 -15.89 -9.32
N ARG A 51 -0.12 -14.80 -9.91
CA ARG A 51 0.48 -13.47 -9.86
C ARG A 51 0.69 -12.96 -8.42
N PRO A 52 1.93 -12.66 -8.00
CA PRO A 52 2.22 -12.25 -6.61
C PRO A 52 1.64 -10.87 -6.23
N ASN A 53 1.26 -10.05 -7.21
CA ASN A 53 0.63 -8.74 -7.02
C ASN A 53 -0.89 -8.86 -7.16
N LEU A 54 -1.59 -8.94 -6.03
CA LEU A 54 -3.05 -8.92 -6.00
C LEU A 54 -3.57 -7.49 -5.93
N ASP A 55 -4.39 -7.14 -6.92
CA ASP A 55 -5.01 -5.82 -7.04
C ASP A 55 -6.53 -5.97 -7.13
N PHE A 56 -7.18 -5.70 -6.01
CA PHE A 56 -8.63 -5.72 -5.85
C PHE A 56 -9.14 -4.28 -5.81
N ASN A 57 -9.55 -3.78 -6.98
CA ASN A 57 -10.14 -2.46 -7.11
C ASN A 57 -11.60 -2.55 -7.52
N GLN A 58 -12.52 -2.27 -6.59
CA GLN A 58 -13.95 -2.28 -6.84
C GLN A 58 -14.36 -1.32 -7.97
N TYR A 59 -13.65 -0.20 -8.14
CA TYR A 59 -13.98 0.80 -9.17
C TYR A 59 -13.68 0.33 -10.60
N ASP A 60 -12.86 -0.71 -10.77
CA ASP A 60 -12.57 -1.31 -12.08
C ASP A 60 -13.77 -2.05 -12.66
N TYR A 61 -14.66 -2.48 -11.76
CA TYR A 61 -15.92 -3.11 -12.09
C TYR A 61 -16.99 -2.03 -12.31
N ARG A 62 -17.86 -2.22 -13.31
CA ARG A 62 -18.98 -1.28 -13.56
C ARG A 62 -19.73 -1.04 -12.25
N ARG A 63 -20.20 0.20 -12.00
CA ARG A 63 -20.93 0.66 -10.80
C ARG A 63 -22.11 -0.23 -10.33
N HIS A 64 -22.49 -1.23 -11.13
CA HIS A 64 -23.53 -2.22 -10.88
C HIS A 64 -23.05 -3.51 -10.20
N CYS A 65 -21.74 -3.76 -10.02
CA CYS A 65 -21.33 -4.89 -9.17
C CYS A 65 -21.54 -4.51 -7.70
N GLY A 66 -22.36 -5.28 -6.97
CA GLY A 66 -22.50 -5.10 -5.53
C GLY A 66 -21.16 -5.36 -4.82
N VAL A 67 -20.86 -4.57 -3.77
CA VAL A 67 -19.67 -4.72 -2.91
C VAL A 67 -19.51 -6.18 -2.46
N LYS A 68 -20.61 -6.85 -2.12
CA LYS A 68 -20.64 -8.27 -1.72
C LYS A 68 -20.04 -9.21 -2.77
N ARG A 69 -20.43 -9.08 -4.04
CA ARG A 69 -19.91 -9.93 -5.13
C ARG A 69 -18.41 -9.70 -5.35
N PHE A 70 -17.96 -8.46 -5.21
CA PHE A 70 -16.54 -8.11 -5.28
C PHE A 70 -15.76 -8.74 -4.12
N LEU A 71 -16.25 -8.60 -2.88
CA LEU A 71 -15.61 -9.19 -1.70
C LEU A 71 -15.60 -10.71 -1.73
N GLU A 72 -16.67 -11.36 -2.20
CA GLU A 72 -16.71 -12.81 -2.39
C GLU A 72 -15.65 -13.28 -3.40
N PHE A 73 -15.48 -12.54 -4.51
CA PHE A 73 -14.44 -12.82 -5.49
C PHE A 73 -13.04 -12.68 -4.89
N ALA A 74 -12.79 -11.58 -4.15
CA ALA A 74 -11.51 -11.36 -3.47
C ALA A 74 -11.24 -12.46 -2.44
N LYS A 75 -12.24 -12.84 -1.64
CA LYS A 75 -12.17 -13.90 -0.63
C LYS A 75 -11.83 -15.25 -1.24
N LYS A 76 -12.52 -15.65 -2.30
CA LYS A 76 -12.23 -16.89 -3.04
C LYS A 76 -10.82 -16.88 -3.63
N THR A 77 -10.37 -15.74 -4.13
CA THR A 77 -9.02 -15.61 -4.69
C THR A 77 -7.95 -15.79 -3.62
N ILE A 78 -8.06 -15.08 -2.48
CA ILE A 78 -7.09 -15.23 -1.38
C ILE A 78 -7.14 -16.64 -0.77
N GLN A 79 -8.32 -17.24 -0.67
CA GLN A 79 -8.46 -18.63 -0.20
C GLN A 79 -7.66 -19.60 -1.08
N ARG A 80 -7.80 -19.48 -2.42
CA ARG A 80 -7.04 -20.27 -3.38
C ARG A 80 -5.53 -20.10 -3.21
N TYR A 81 -5.06 -18.89 -2.92
CA TYR A 81 -3.63 -18.65 -2.64
C TYR A 81 -3.15 -19.43 -1.42
N GLY A 82 -3.93 -19.41 -0.34
CA GLY A 82 -3.62 -20.21 0.86
C GLY A 82 -3.64 -21.71 0.60
N GLU A 83 -4.64 -22.21 -0.13
CA GLU A 83 -4.74 -23.65 -0.47
C GLU A 83 -3.62 -24.12 -1.41
N SER A 84 -3.11 -23.23 -2.24
CA SER A 84 -2.04 -23.52 -3.21
C SER A 84 -0.64 -23.16 -2.70
N ASN A 85 -0.48 -22.75 -1.44
CA ASN A 85 0.77 -22.26 -0.86
C ASN A 85 1.46 -21.16 -1.70
N LEU A 86 0.66 -20.28 -2.31
CA LEU A 86 1.16 -19.15 -3.09
C LEU A 86 1.48 -17.97 -2.18
N ILE A 87 2.56 -17.26 -2.51
CA ILE A 87 3.01 -16.06 -1.79
C ILE A 87 2.39 -14.83 -2.44
N ILE A 88 1.91 -13.91 -1.62
CA ILE A 88 1.50 -12.57 -2.04
C ILE A 88 2.64 -11.63 -1.72
N GLU A 89 3.16 -10.89 -2.69
CA GLU A 89 4.20 -9.88 -2.44
C GLU A 89 3.57 -8.50 -2.20
N SER A 90 2.55 -8.18 -2.99
CA SER A 90 1.83 -6.90 -2.95
C SER A 90 0.33 -7.13 -2.93
N PHE A 91 -0.35 -6.41 -2.04
CA PHE A 91 -1.79 -6.45 -1.88
C PHE A 91 -2.40 -5.04 -1.95
N ARG A 92 -3.30 -4.83 -2.91
CA ARG A 92 -4.07 -3.60 -3.06
C ARG A 92 -5.55 -3.89 -2.90
N LEU A 93 -6.22 -3.13 -2.04
CA LEU A 93 -7.67 -3.17 -1.83
C LEU A 93 -8.23 -1.76 -1.94
N SER A 94 -9.14 -1.55 -2.90
CA SER A 94 -9.88 -0.30 -3.07
C SER A 94 -11.38 -0.61 -3.17
N MET A 95 -12.17 -0.06 -2.25
CA MET A 95 -13.61 -0.32 -2.19
C MET A 95 -14.39 0.80 -1.50
N ASP A 96 -15.70 0.83 -1.75
CA ASP A 96 -16.66 1.64 -1.02
C ASP A 96 -17.32 0.80 0.07
N ARG A 97 -17.37 1.31 1.30
CA ARG A 97 -18.19 0.71 2.35
C ARG A 97 -19.65 1.13 2.17
N ARG A 98 -20.55 0.16 1.96
CA ARG A 98 -22.00 0.38 1.99
C ARG A 98 -22.63 -0.10 3.28
N GLU A 99 -22.16 -1.24 3.80
CA GLU A 99 -22.64 -1.88 5.02
C GLU A 99 -21.51 -2.05 6.05
N ARG A 100 -21.82 -2.27 7.34
CA ARG A 100 -20.79 -2.52 8.36
C ARG A 100 -19.96 -3.77 8.06
N ASP A 101 -20.60 -4.81 7.57
CA ASP A 101 -19.98 -6.12 7.29
C ASP A 101 -18.93 -6.05 6.18
N ASP A 102 -19.05 -5.09 5.26
CA ASP A 102 -18.06 -4.87 4.19
C ASP A 102 -16.67 -4.55 4.76
N CYS A 103 -16.59 -3.81 5.88
CA CYS A 103 -15.31 -3.50 6.52
C CYS A 103 -14.68 -4.72 7.19
N MET A 104 -15.49 -5.57 7.85
CA MET A 104 -14.97 -6.78 8.50
C MET A 104 -14.38 -7.74 7.47
N LEU A 105 -15.04 -7.88 6.32
CA LEU A 105 -14.51 -8.66 5.20
C LEU A 105 -13.25 -8.03 4.60
N GLY A 106 -13.22 -6.70 4.45
CA GLY A 106 -12.02 -5.98 4.01
C GLY A 106 -10.81 -6.25 4.92
N ASP A 107 -11.01 -6.15 6.24
CA ASP A 107 -10.00 -6.45 7.25
C ASP A 107 -9.55 -7.92 7.21
N GLU A 108 -10.49 -8.86 7.05
CA GLU A 108 -10.19 -10.29 6.89
C GLU A 108 -9.27 -10.52 5.67
N LEU A 109 -9.55 -9.87 4.55
CA LEU A 109 -8.74 -9.96 3.33
C LEU A 109 -7.33 -9.41 3.56
N ILE A 110 -7.21 -8.26 4.22
CA ILE A 110 -5.90 -7.63 4.50
C ILE A 110 -5.08 -8.51 5.44
N ALA A 111 -5.65 -8.94 6.57
CA ALA A 111 -4.96 -9.80 7.54
C ALA A 111 -4.51 -11.12 6.88
N ARG A 112 -5.34 -11.71 6.02
CA ARG A 112 -4.99 -12.94 5.31
C ARG A 112 -3.90 -12.72 4.25
N ALA A 113 -3.88 -11.57 3.57
CA ALA A 113 -2.81 -11.23 2.64
C ALA A 113 -1.46 -11.07 3.36
N LEU A 114 -1.44 -10.43 4.53
CA LEU A 114 -0.24 -10.30 5.37
C LEU A 114 0.28 -11.69 5.82
N LYS A 115 -0.63 -12.60 6.21
CA LYS A 115 -0.27 -13.99 6.56
C LYS A 115 0.30 -14.78 5.39
N LEU A 116 -0.07 -14.44 4.15
CA LEU A 116 0.44 -15.04 2.92
C LEU A 116 1.72 -14.36 2.41
N GLY A 117 2.34 -13.48 3.21
CA GLY A 117 3.65 -12.91 2.94
C GLY A 117 3.64 -11.50 2.34
N ALA A 118 2.49 -10.82 2.28
CA ALA A 118 2.43 -9.48 1.69
C ALA A 118 3.38 -8.50 2.39
N THR A 119 4.27 -7.88 1.60
CA THR A 119 5.22 -6.87 2.08
C THR A 119 4.86 -5.47 1.59
N GLU A 120 3.98 -5.36 0.59
CA GLU A 120 3.43 -4.08 0.14
C GLU A 120 1.92 -4.08 0.31
N LEU A 121 1.39 -3.07 1.02
CA LEU A 121 -0.01 -2.94 1.35
C LEU A 121 -0.55 -1.58 0.91
N TYR A 122 -1.60 -1.60 0.09
CA TYR A 122 -2.31 -0.42 -0.37
C TYR A 122 -3.80 -0.56 -0.04
N VAL A 123 -4.32 0.27 0.86
CA VAL A 123 -5.72 0.20 1.31
C VAL A 123 -6.41 1.54 1.07
N SER A 124 -7.52 1.50 0.34
CA SER A 124 -8.40 2.65 0.13
C SER A 124 -9.85 2.23 0.34
N ILE A 125 -10.36 2.41 1.55
CA ILE A 125 -11.74 2.06 1.90
C ILE A 125 -12.53 3.35 2.16
N CYS A 126 -13.30 3.77 1.16
CA CYS A 126 -14.12 4.98 1.20
C CYS A 126 -15.40 4.76 1.99
N LEU A 127 -15.88 5.79 2.69
CA LEU A 127 -17.03 5.71 3.58
C LEU A 127 -18.08 6.78 3.27
N ASN A 128 -19.30 6.33 3.00
CA ASN A 128 -20.43 7.22 2.68
C ASN A 128 -21.12 7.83 3.92
N LEU A 129 -20.73 7.45 5.15
CA LEU A 129 -21.47 7.76 6.39
C LEU A 129 -20.63 8.52 7.44
N GLY A 130 -19.60 9.25 7.05
CA GLY A 130 -18.79 10.09 7.96
C GLY A 130 -17.84 9.34 8.92
N ALA A 131 -18.05 8.05 9.18
CA ALA A 131 -17.07 7.17 9.83
C ALA A 131 -15.86 6.94 8.91
N ARG A 132 -14.66 6.72 9.46
CA ARG A 132 -13.46 6.30 8.70
C ARG A 132 -13.10 4.85 9.00
N HIS A 133 -12.41 4.19 8.07
CA HIS A 133 -12.04 2.77 8.23
C HIS A 133 -10.83 2.71 9.13
N PHE A 134 -10.87 1.86 10.14
CA PHE A 134 -9.76 1.61 11.04
C PHE A 134 -9.14 0.30 10.60
N LEU A 135 -7.84 0.31 10.31
CA LEU A 135 -7.15 -0.93 10.01
C LEU A 135 -7.03 -1.72 11.32
N THR A 136 -7.71 -2.86 11.40
CA THR A 136 -7.75 -3.68 12.64
C THR A 136 -6.63 -4.73 12.73
N THR A 137 -5.68 -4.71 11.79
CA THR A 137 -4.56 -5.65 11.77
C THR A 137 -3.64 -5.47 12.97
N ASN A 138 -3.17 -6.58 13.53
CA ASN A 138 -2.25 -6.53 14.66
C ASN A 138 -0.88 -5.98 14.22
N ALA A 139 -0.22 -5.19 15.08
CA ALA A 139 1.11 -4.63 14.78
C ALA A 139 2.15 -5.69 14.38
N TRP A 140 2.01 -6.92 14.88
CA TRP A 140 2.89 -8.05 14.51
C TRP A 140 2.78 -8.45 13.03
N GLU A 141 1.58 -8.36 12.45
CA GLU A 141 1.34 -8.71 11.04
C GLU A 141 1.97 -7.69 10.08
N LEU A 142 2.32 -6.50 10.58
CA LEU A 142 2.90 -5.40 9.82
C LEU A 142 4.45 -5.36 9.89
N ARG A 143 5.09 -6.24 10.67
CA ARG A 143 6.55 -6.20 10.91
C ARG A 143 7.39 -6.35 9.65
N ASN A 144 6.93 -7.16 8.70
CA ASN A 144 7.65 -7.42 7.45
C ASN A 144 7.24 -6.45 6.32
N LEU A 145 6.35 -5.51 6.62
CA LEU A 145 5.84 -4.58 5.63
C LEU A 145 6.92 -3.58 5.22
N ARG A 146 7.13 -3.46 3.91
CA ARG A 146 8.07 -2.55 3.26
C ARG A 146 7.40 -1.29 2.74
N LEU A 147 6.13 -1.40 2.36
CA LEU A 147 5.32 -0.27 1.90
C LEU A 147 3.93 -0.32 2.53
N LEU A 148 3.52 0.81 3.10
CA LEU A 148 2.18 1.04 3.61
C LEU A 148 1.59 2.27 2.95
N GLN A 149 0.51 2.10 2.21
CA GLN A 149 -0.31 3.19 1.71
C GLN A 149 -1.74 3.05 2.23
N LEU A 150 -2.20 4.07 2.94
CA LEU A 150 -3.56 4.17 3.45
C LEU A 150 -4.26 5.39 2.86
N GLU A 151 -5.48 5.19 2.37
CA GLU A 151 -6.38 6.25 1.94
C GLU A 151 -7.72 6.16 2.67
N TYR A 152 -8.23 7.30 3.15
CA TYR A 152 -9.51 7.43 3.88
C TYR A 152 -9.60 6.71 5.23
N SER A 153 -8.46 6.29 5.81
CA SER A 153 -8.42 5.56 7.09
C SER A 153 -8.38 6.48 8.32
N ASN A 154 -8.93 6.00 9.43
CA ASN A 154 -8.53 6.46 10.76
C ASN A 154 -7.24 5.72 11.12
N ILE A 155 -6.22 6.49 11.49
CA ILE A 155 -4.87 5.99 11.77
C ILE A 155 -4.55 5.88 13.26
N ASP A 156 -5.45 6.29 14.16
CA ASP A 156 -5.22 6.22 15.61
C ASP A 156 -4.81 4.82 16.05
N PRO A 157 -5.48 3.71 15.68
CA PRO A 157 -5.08 2.38 16.15
C PRO A 157 -3.67 1.96 15.74
N LEU A 158 -3.15 2.51 14.63
CA LEU A 158 -1.79 2.25 14.16
C LEU A 158 -0.73 3.05 14.91
N PHE A 159 -1.15 4.06 15.69
CA PHE A 159 -0.26 4.98 16.39
C PHE A 159 -0.71 5.24 17.84
N ALA A 160 -1.64 4.44 18.37
CA ALA A 160 -2.43 4.76 19.57
C ALA A 160 -1.66 4.60 20.87
N ASP A 161 -0.64 3.74 20.90
CA ASP A 161 0.01 3.31 22.13
C ASP A 161 1.52 3.60 22.11
N GLY A 162 2.06 4.04 23.24
CA GLY A 162 3.48 4.35 23.43
C GLY A 162 4.44 3.16 23.25
N SER A 163 3.93 1.98 22.92
CA SER A 163 4.67 0.98 22.17
C SER A 163 4.75 1.45 20.73
N SER A 164 5.83 2.17 20.38
CA SER A 164 6.19 2.47 19.00
C SER A 164 5.74 1.33 18.10
N CYS A 165 4.85 1.61 17.13
CA CYS A 165 4.73 0.70 16.01
C CYS A 165 6.08 0.72 15.30
N GLU A 166 6.97 -0.13 15.77
CA GLU A 166 8.22 -0.43 15.11
C GLU A 166 7.79 -1.09 13.81
N PHE A 167 7.84 -0.31 12.75
CA PHE A 167 7.82 -0.85 11.41
C PHE A 167 9.28 -1.11 11.02
N PRO A 168 9.89 -2.24 11.44
CA PRO A 168 11.33 -2.43 11.34
C PRO A 168 11.80 -2.47 9.89
N CYS A 169 10.92 -2.87 8.96
CA CYS A 169 11.23 -3.05 7.54
C CYS A 169 10.57 -2.03 6.60
N LEU A 170 9.76 -1.09 7.13
CA LEU A 170 8.97 -0.17 6.33
C LEU A 170 9.84 0.92 5.72
N LYS A 171 9.90 0.94 4.39
CA LYS A 171 10.65 1.92 3.61
C LYS A 171 9.80 3.09 3.15
N VAL A 172 8.51 2.83 2.87
CA VAL A 172 7.60 3.83 2.30
C VAL A 172 6.30 3.87 3.09
N LEU A 173 5.98 5.05 3.64
CA LEU A 173 4.70 5.32 4.28
C LEU A 173 3.96 6.43 3.52
N THR A 174 2.76 6.13 3.06
CA THR A 174 1.88 7.10 2.40
C THR A 174 0.52 7.15 3.08
N LEU A 175 0.17 8.30 3.65
CA LEU A 175 -1.13 8.55 4.27
C LEU A 175 -1.88 9.62 3.47
N ARG A 176 -3.03 9.27 2.91
CA ARG A 176 -3.85 10.16 2.08
C ARG A 176 -5.25 10.27 2.65
N ARG A 177 -5.72 11.50 2.91
CA ARG A 177 -7.07 11.75 3.45
C ARG A 177 -7.36 10.97 4.76
N CYS A 178 -6.34 10.77 5.59
CA CYS A 178 -6.43 10.06 6.87
C CYS A 178 -6.82 11.00 8.04
N LEU A 179 -7.35 10.44 9.14
CA LEU A 179 -7.74 11.17 10.37
C LEU A 179 -7.04 10.58 11.58
N SER A 180 -6.63 11.43 12.52
CA SER A 180 -6.38 11.07 13.91
C SER A 180 -7.32 11.89 14.79
N GLU A 181 -8.09 11.24 15.65
CA GLU A 181 -8.96 11.86 16.66
C GLU A 181 -8.13 12.60 17.71
N LYS A 182 -6.98 12.02 18.09
CA LYS A 182 -6.02 12.66 19.00
C LYS A 182 -5.30 13.84 18.34
N GLY A 183 -5.21 13.84 17.00
CA GLY A 183 -4.46 14.81 16.21
C GLY A 183 -2.94 14.68 16.33
N ILE A 184 -2.46 13.72 17.11
CA ILE A 184 -1.04 13.51 17.40
C ILE A 184 -0.66 12.14 16.89
N ILE A 185 0.38 12.08 16.05
CA ILE A 185 0.95 10.82 15.56
C ILE A 185 2.42 10.72 15.95
N ARG A 186 2.84 9.52 16.36
CA ARG A 186 4.25 9.19 16.57
C ARG A 186 4.63 8.03 15.68
N ILE A 187 5.68 8.19 14.89
CA ILE A 187 6.17 7.18 13.96
C ILE A 187 7.64 6.93 14.29
N SER A 188 7.99 5.70 14.64
CA SER A 188 9.38 5.28 14.81
C SER A 188 9.65 4.12 13.86
N SER A 189 10.62 4.31 12.96
CA SER A 189 11.02 3.26 12.02
C SER A 189 12.44 3.52 11.53
N PRO A 190 13.38 2.60 11.81
CA PRO A 190 14.77 2.77 11.40
C PRO A 190 14.96 2.59 9.90
N SER A 191 14.03 1.98 9.18
CA SER A 191 14.16 1.68 7.74
C SER A 191 13.39 2.65 6.84
N LEU A 192 12.67 3.61 7.41
CA LEU A 192 11.79 4.50 6.66
C LEU A 192 12.59 5.50 5.84
N GLU A 193 12.44 5.42 4.52
CA GLU A 193 13.15 6.25 3.55
C GLU A 193 12.22 7.33 2.97
N CYS A 194 10.93 7.03 2.80
CA CYS A 194 9.95 7.92 2.17
C CYS A 194 8.68 8.07 3.02
N VAL A 195 8.30 9.30 3.32
CA VAL A 195 7.05 9.64 3.99
C VAL A 195 6.26 10.62 3.13
N SER A 196 4.99 10.30 2.86
CA SER A 196 4.09 11.15 2.11
C SER A 196 2.75 11.32 2.83
N PHE A 197 2.47 12.53 3.28
CA PHE A 197 1.21 12.92 3.89
C PHE A 197 0.42 13.81 2.96
N ALA A 198 -0.82 13.45 2.64
CA ALA A 198 -1.67 14.28 1.80
C ALA A 198 -3.08 14.41 2.38
N ARG A 199 -3.50 15.64 2.67
CA ARG A 199 -4.83 15.99 3.18
C ARG A 199 -5.19 15.22 4.45
N ILE A 200 -4.20 15.00 5.31
CA ILE A 200 -4.39 14.38 6.62
C ILE A 200 -4.84 15.43 7.64
N ALA A 201 -5.67 15.04 8.59
CA ALA A 201 -6.12 15.91 9.68
C ALA A 201 -5.37 15.55 10.97
N ILE A 202 -4.23 16.21 11.18
CA ILE A 202 -3.39 16.10 12.38
C ILE A 202 -2.92 17.50 12.81
N SER A 203 -2.61 17.66 14.10
CA SER A 203 -2.02 18.86 14.69
C SER A 203 -0.52 18.71 14.93
N ARG A 204 -0.04 17.50 15.28
CA ARG A 204 1.38 17.20 15.51
C ARG A 204 1.76 15.83 14.95
N ALA A 205 2.94 15.73 14.33
CA ALA A 205 3.59 14.47 14.02
C ALA A 205 5.02 14.46 14.56
N THR A 206 5.34 13.43 15.33
CA THR A 206 6.69 13.16 15.84
C THR A 206 7.27 11.96 15.08
N LEU A 207 8.43 12.13 14.46
CA LEU A 207 9.03 11.20 13.52
C LEU A 207 10.45 10.82 13.97
N ASP A 208 10.60 9.60 14.45
CA ASP A 208 11.89 8.98 14.76
C ASP A 208 12.31 8.07 13.59
N VAL A 209 12.88 8.69 12.56
CA VAL A 209 13.10 8.09 11.23
C VAL A 209 14.51 8.41 10.72
N PRO A 210 15.56 7.79 11.31
CA PRO A 210 16.96 8.18 11.07
C PRO A 210 17.45 8.01 9.64
N ASN A 211 16.73 7.27 8.79
CA ASN A 211 17.11 7.00 7.40
C ASN A 211 16.21 7.69 6.37
N ILE A 212 15.45 8.71 6.78
CA ILE A 212 14.54 9.42 5.87
C ILE A 212 15.31 10.13 4.76
N ARG A 213 14.85 9.92 3.52
CA ARG A 213 15.41 10.52 2.29
C ARG A 213 14.44 11.47 1.64
N LYS A 214 13.14 11.18 1.74
CA LYS A 214 12.06 11.95 1.14
C LYS A 214 10.92 12.18 2.10
N PHE A 215 10.52 13.43 2.25
CA PHE A 215 9.28 13.80 2.91
C PHE A 215 8.43 14.65 1.99
N THR A 216 7.15 14.33 1.91
CA THR A 216 6.16 15.13 1.18
C THR A 216 4.96 15.39 2.06
N PHE A 217 4.58 16.66 2.20
CA PHE A 217 3.33 17.03 2.84
C PHE A 217 2.48 17.89 1.90
N LEU A 218 1.23 17.47 1.71
CA LEU A 218 0.21 18.14 0.91
C LEU A 218 -0.99 18.53 1.78
N GLY A 219 -0.96 19.72 2.37
CA GLY A 219 -2.01 20.24 3.25
C GLY A 219 -3.18 20.94 2.52
N ARG A 220 -4.23 21.31 3.26
CA ARG A 220 -5.37 22.13 2.77
C ARG A 220 -5.56 23.48 3.49
N LYS A 221 -5.28 23.55 4.80
CA LYS A 221 -5.60 24.71 5.64
C LYS A 221 -4.53 25.02 6.67
N THR A 222 -3.98 23.99 7.32
CA THR A 222 -2.98 24.10 8.38
C THR A 222 -1.82 23.16 8.12
N LEU A 223 -0.61 23.61 8.44
CA LEU A 223 0.58 22.77 8.53
C LEU A 223 0.67 22.24 9.97
N PRO A 224 0.73 20.92 10.21
CA PRO A 224 0.94 20.39 11.55
C PRO A 224 2.35 20.72 12.06
N SER A 225 2.53 20.69 13.38
CA SER A 225 3.86 20.65 13.99
C SER A 225 4.55 19.35 13.57
N LEU A 226 5.75 19.45 13.01
CA LEU A 226 6.53 18.30 12.55
C LEU A 226 7.84 18.26 13.34
N ASP A 227 7.97 17.24 14.20
CA ASP A 227 9.14 17.07 15.06
C ASP A 227 9.91 15.83 14.59
N PHE A 228 11.17 15.99 14.20
CA PHE A 228 12.04 14.88 13.78
C PHE A 228 13.04 14.58 14.91
N GLU A 229 12.91 13.41 15.57
CA GLU A 229 13.70 13.08 16.77
C GLU A 229 15.12 12.60 16.42
N SER A 230 15.23 11.66 15.48
CA SER A 230 16.54 11.17 15.01
C SER A 230 16.97 11.92 13.76
N ILE A 231 17.99 12.77 13.90
CA ILE A 231 18.58 13.52 12.79
C ILE A 231 19.44 12.56 11.97
N ALA A 232 19.00 12.27 10.74
CA ALA A 232 19.80 11.52 9.78
C ALA A 232 21.12 12.25 9.49
N PRO A 233 22.29 11.57 9.51
CA PRO A 233 23.57 12.17 9.15
C PRO A 233 23.76 12.41 7.64
N MET A 234 22.70 12.34 6.82
CA MET A 234 22.77 12.45 5.36
C MET A 234 21.80 13.50 4.77
N ASP A 235 22.15 13.98 3.57
CA ASP A 235 21.33 14.89 2.77
C ASP A 235 19.95 14.27 2.47
N TRP A 236 18.88 14.89 2.97
CA TRP A 236 17.50 14.49 2.64
C TRP A 236 16.80 15.55 1.79
N VAL A 237 15.92 15.11 0.90
CA VAL A 237 15.11 15.95 0.02
C VAL A 237 13.72 16.08 0.63
N SER A 238 13.39 17.29 1.09
CA SER A 238 12.05 17.60 1.59
C SER A 238 11.29 18.39 0.53
N ASP A 239 10.18 17.82 0.05
CA ASP A 239 9.22 18.47 -0.83
C ASP A 239 8.00 18.87 -0.01
N LEU A 240 7.97 20.08 0.53
CA LEU A 240 6.82 20.57 1.28
C LEU A 240 5.90 21.35 0.33
N SER A 241 4.66 20.89 0.13
CA SER A 241 3.67 21.58 -0.71
C SER A 241 2.40 21.89 0.09
N ILE A 242 2.28 23.09 0.62
CA ILE A 242 1.05 23.51 1.32
C ILE A 242 0.10 24.14 0.30
N VAL A 243 -1.08 23.53 0.10
CA VAL A 243 -2.12 24.10 -0.75
C VAL A 243 -3.16 24.80 0.14
N PHE A 244 -3.39 26.09 -0.07
CA PHE A 244 -4.39 26.90 0.63
C PHE A 244 -5.23 27.67 -0.41
N GLY A 245 -6.45 27.21 -0.69
CA GLY A 245 -7.26 27.78 -1.78
C GLY A 245 -6.55 27.62 -3.13
N GLU A 246 -6.30 28.73 -3.83
CA GLU A 246 -5.51 28.76 -5.07
C GLU A 246 -3.99 28.87 -4.84
N PHE A 247 -3.56 29.14 -3.61
CA PHE A 247 -2.15 29.34 -3.28
C PHE A 247 -1.47 28.01 -2.98
N THR A 248 -0.34 27.76 -3.64
CA THR A 248 0.52 26.60 -3.37
C THR A 248 1.90 27.08 -2.95
N LEU A 249 2.28 26.87 -1.70
CA LEU A 249 3.64 27.09 -1.23
C LEU A 249 4.42 25.79 -1.42
N ARG A 250 5.40 25.78 -2.34
CA ARG A 250 6.30 24.64 -2.57
C ARG A 250 7.69 24.99 -2.06
N HIS A 251 8.21 24.18 -1.15
CA HIS A 251 9.62 24.16 -0.82
C HIS A 251 10.21 22.86 -1.37
N HIS A 252 11.09 23.00 -2.35
CA HIS A 252 11.92 21.93 -2.90
C HIS A 252 13.35 22.21 -2.44
N GLY A 253 13.86 21.45 -1.47
CA GLY A 253 15.20 21.69 -0.95
C GLY A 253 15.85 20.41 -0.41
N SER A 254 17.12 20.20 -0.77
CA SER A 254 18.06 19.37 0.00
C SER A 254 18.37 20.14 1.28
N SER A 255 17.79 19.73 2.40
CA SER A 255 17.86 20.52 3.61
C SER A 255 18.67 19.77 4.64
N SER A 256 19.88 20.21 4.97
CA SER A 256 20.53 19.78 6.20
C SER A 256 19.86 20.54 7.35
N TRP A 257 18.80 19.97 7.95
CA TRP A 257 18.18 20.57 9.13
C TRP A 257 19.13 20.40 10.31
N LYS A 258 19.92 21.44 10.60
CA LYS A 258 20.63 21.57 11.87
C LYS A 258 19.67 22.26 12.83
N SER A 259 19.37 21.62 13.94
CA SER A 259 18.55 22.19 15.02
C SER A 259 19.17 23.51 15.51
N PHE A 260 18.35 24.55 15.66
CA PHE A 260 18.59 25.65 16.57
C PHE A 260 17.97 25.33 17.93
#